data_AF-A0A662PYM0-F1
#
_entry.id   AF-A0A662PYM0-F1
#
_cell.length_a   1.000
_cell.length_b   1.000
_cell.length_c   1.000
_cell.angle_alpha   90.00
_cell.angle_beta   90.00
_cell.angle_gamma   90.00
#
_symmetry.space_group_name_H-M   'P 1'
#
loop_
_entity.id
_entity.type
_entity.pdbx_description
1 polymer ?
#
loop_
_entity_poly.entity_id
_entity_poly.type
_entity_poly.pdbx_seq_one_letter_code
_entity_poly.pdbx_strand_id
1 'polypeptide(L)' 'QVLKARARTYKVTLLLILDQGAQSGYLEEGIKSFCDYVLATNVTEGGVRMLRVVKSLTRHDLEWHEISFVEDGVRVQVG' A
#
# COMPACT_ATOMS: atom_id res chain seq x y z
N GLN A 1 1.59 12.34 -12.84
CA GLN A 1 2.21 13.34 -11.94
C GLN A 1 1.26 14.43 -11.43
N VAL A 2 0.26 14.86 -12.22
CA VAL A 2 -0.68 15.93 -11.86
C VAL A 2 -1.38 15.71 -10.50
N LEU A 3 -1.80 14.49 -10.18
CA LEU A 3 -2.53 14.21 -8.94
C LEU A 3 -1.72 14.45 -7.65
N LYS A 4 -0.46 14.03 -7.59
CA LYS A 4 0.43 14.26 -6.43
C LYS A 4 0.81 15.72 -6.32
N ALA A 5 1.03 16.40 -7.44
CA ALA A 5 1.25 17.84 -7.42
C ALA A 5 0.05 18.57 -6.80
N ARG A 6 -1.17 18.25 -7.24
CA ARG A 6 -2.40 18.81 -6.65
C ARG A 6 -2.55 18.44 -5.16
N ALA A 7 -2.35 17.17 -4.80
CA ALA A 7 -2.44 16.73 -3.40
C ALA A 7 -1.47 17.51 -2.49
N ARG A 8 -0.23 17.73 -2.96
CA ARG A 8 0.76 18.56 -2.27
C ARG A 8 0.33 20.02 -2.17
N THR A 9 -0.18 20.62 -3.25
CA THR A 9 -0.69 22.01 -3.24
C THR A 9 -1.79 22.21 -2.20
N TYR A 10 -2.73 21.26 -2.11
CA TYR A 10 -3.84 21.32 -1.16
C TYR A 10 -3.53 20.74 0.22
N LYS A 11 -2.31 20.25 0.45
CA LYS A 11 -1.88 19.60 1.70
C LYS A 11 -2.81 18.45 2.12
N VAL A 12 -3.26 17.64 1.16
CA VAL A 12 -4.09 16.45 1.40
C VAL A 12 -3.32 15.17 1.16
N THR A 13 -3.71 14.10 1.86
CA THR A 13 -3.16 12.76 1.64
C THR A 13 -3.85 12.13 0.43
N LEU A 14 -3.06 11.65 -0.52
CA LEU A 14 -3.54 10.88 -1.66
C LEU A 14 -3.40 9.38 -1.37
N LEU A 15 -4.51 8.67 -1.29
CA LEU A 15 -4.56 7.21 -1.24
C LEU A 15 -4.94 6.68 -2.62
N LEU A 16 -4.13 5.78 -3.16
CA LEU A 16 -4.40 5.06 -4.40
C LEU A 16 -4.48 3.57 -4.08
N ILE A 17 -5.55 2.91 -4.54
CA ILE A 17 -5.74 1.47 -4.42
C ILE A 17 -5.59 0.90 -5.83
N LEU A 18 -4.74 -0.12 -5.96
CA LEU A 18 -4.48 -0.81 -7.21
C LEU A 18 -4.71 -2.29 -7.01
N ASP A 19 -5.58 -2.88 -7.81
CA ASP A 19 -5.71 -4.33 -7.90
C ASP A 19 -4.61 -4.87 -8.83
N GLN A 20 -3.93 -5.91 -8.38
CA GLN A 20 -2.85 -6.52 -9.17
C GLN A 20 -3.40 -7.05 -10.49
N GLY A 21 -2.79 -6.65 -11.60
CA GLY A 21 -3.19 -7.08 -12.95
C GLY A 21 -4.39 -6.33 -13.56
N ALA A 22 -5.00 -5.39 -12.84
CA ALA A 22 -6.04 -4.52 -13.42
C ALA A 22 -5.48 -3.55 -14.49
N GLN A 23 -4.18 -3.27 -14.42
CA GLN A 23 -3.42 -2.49 -15.40
C GLN A 23 -2.20 -3.27 -15.89
N SER A 24 -1.56 -2.78 -16.96
CA SER A 24 -0.27 -3.33 -17.39
C SER A 24 0.79 -3.17 -16.30
N GLY A 25 1.71 -4.12 -16.20
CA GLY A 25 2.78 -4.09 -15.20
C GLY A 25 3.64 -2.82 -15.30
N TYR A 26 3.87 -2.31 -16.52
CA TYR A 26 4.56 -1.05 -16.74
C TYR A 26 3.84 0.15 -16.08
N LEU A 27 2.52 0.22 -16.20
CA LEU A 27 1.73 1.30 -15.59
C LEU A 27 1.72 1.16 -14.06
N GLU A 28 1.61 -0.07 -13.56
CA GLU A 28 1.64 -0.36 -12.13
C GLU A 28 2.96 0.08 -11.48
N GLU A 29 4.09 -0.30 -12.07
CA GLU A 29 5.42 0.14 -11.61
C GLU A 29 5.60 1.66 -11.74
N GLY A 30 5.05 2.26 -12.80
CA GLY A 30 4.99 3.71 -12.96
C GLY A 30 4.28 4.40 -11.80
N ILE A 31 3.11 3.90 -11.38
CA ILE A 31 2.34 4.44 -10.26
C ILE A 31 3.09 4.23 -8.93
N LYS A 32 3.64 3.03 -8.68
CA LYS A 32 4.44 2.75 -7.48
C LYS A 32 5.67 3.66 -7.36
N SER A 33 6.38 3.91 -8.47
CA SER A 33 7.54 4.80 -8.48
C SER A 33 7.20 6.23 -8.06
N PHE A 34 5.98 6.66 -8.38
CA PHE A 34 5.46 7.99 -8.12
C PHE A 34 4.96 8.18 -6.69
N CYS A 35 4.50 7.13 -6.01
CA CYS A 35 4.03 7.20 -4.63
C CYS A 35 5.18 7.45 -3.64
N ASP A 36 4.92 8.21 -2.58
CA ASP A 36 5.90 8.42 -1.49
C ASP A 36 6.01 7.16 -0.61
N TYR A 37 4.90 6.44 -0.43
CA TYR A 37 4.82 5.16 0.28
C TYR A 37 4.07 4.14 -0.56
N VAL A 38 4.46 2.86 -0.47
CA VAL A 38 3.77 1.74 -1.14
C VAL A 38 3.60 0.61 -0.16
N LEU A 39 2.36 0.15 0.00
CA LEU A 39 1.99 -1.03 0.77
C LEU A 39 1.57 -2.12 -0.21
N ALA A 40 2.06 -3.33 -0.01
CA ALA A 40 1.55 -4.51 -0.71
C ALA A 40 0.67 -5.30 0.24
N THR A 41 -0.48 -5.74 -0.27
CA THR A 41 -1.39 -6.66 0.43
C THR A 41 -1.35 -8.03 -0.24
N ASN A 42 -1.52 -9.07 0.54
CA ASN A 42 -1.67 -10.43 0.02
C ASN A 42 -2.73 -11.19 0.83
N VAL A 43 -3.31 -12.23 0.25
CA VAL A 43 -4.16 -13.20 0.95
C VAL A 43 -3.53 -14.57 0.77
N THR A 44 -3.18 -15.25 1.86
CA THR A 44 -2.61 -16.60 1.81
C THR A 44 -3.67 -17.61 1.39
N GLU A 45 -3.26 -18.83 1.03
CA GLU A 45 -4.19 -19.93 0.73
C GLU A 45 -5.14 -20.25 1.89
N GLY A 46 -4.70 -20.02 3.14
CA GLY A 46 -5.52 -20.15 4.34
C GLY A 46 -6.47 -18.98 4.61
N GLY A 47 -6.54 -17.99 3.72
CA GLY A 47 -7.39 -16.80 3.86
C GLY A 47 -6.85 -15.72 4.79
N VAL A 48 -5.61 -15.87 5.27
CA VAL A 48 -4.95 -14.87 6.14
C VAL A 48 -4.56 -13.67 5.30
N ARG A 49 -4.97 -12.48 5.72
CA ARG A 49 -4.65 -11.23 5.01
C ARG A 49 -3.34 -10.68 5.56
N MET A 50 -2.42 -10.35 4.67
CA MET A 50 -1.10 -9.88 5.02
C MET A 50 -0.82 -8.53 4.38
N LEU A 51 0.04 -7.74 5.01
CA LEU A 51 0.55 -6.48 4.47
C LEU A 51 2.03 -6.30 4.78
N ARG A 52 2.75 -5.73 3.82
CA ARG A 52 4.13 -5.28 4.00
C ARG A 52 4.35 -3.90 3.42
N VAL A 53 5.36 -3.21 3.91
CA VAL A 53 5.86 -1.98 3.31
C VAL A 53 6.82 -2.33 2.18
N VAL A 54 6.55 -1.85 0.97
CA VAL A 54 7.42 -2.05 -0.21
C VAL A 54 8.28 -0.82 -0.47
N LYS A 55 7.76 0.36 -0.13
CA LYS A 55 8.46 1.63 -0.27
C LYS A 55 8.08 2.57 0.86
N SER A 56 9.07 3.24 1.41
CA SER A 56 8.90 4.30 2.41
C SER A 56 10.03 5.32 2.27
N LEU A 57 9.77 6.56 2.70
CA LEU A 57 10.79 7.60 2.83
C LEU A 57 11.63 7.46 4.10
N THR A 58 11.23 6.59 5.03
CA THR A 58 11.91 6.32 6.30
C THR A 58 12.28 4.85 6.44
N ARG A 59 13.12 4.53 7.44
CA ARG A 59 13.36 3.14 7.84
C ARG A 59 12.03 2.46 8.14
N HIS A 60 11.86 1.25 7.64
CA HIS A 60 10.65 0.45 7.77
C HIS A 60 11.03 -1.04 7.85
N ASP A 61 10.09 -1.83 8.34
CA ASP A 61 10.17 -3.28 8.30
C ASP A 61 9.84 -3.79 6.88
N LEU A 62 10.49 -4.87 6.46
CA LEU A 62 10.30 -5.53 5.17
C LEU A 62 9.45 -6.81 5.30
N GLU A 63 9.17 -7.24 6.53
CA GLU A 63 8.40 -8.43 6.82
C GLU A 63 6.91 -8.27 6.48
N TRP A 64 6.26 -9.42 6.30
CA TRP A 64 4.81 -9.49 6.17
C TRP A 64 4.16 -9.50 7.57
N HIS A 65 3.19 -8.62 7.77
CA HIS A 65 2.39 -8.54 8.98
C HIS A 65 0.97 -9.01 8.72
N GLU A 66 0.38 -9.72 9.67
CA GLU A 66 -1.01 -10.15 9.57
C GLU A 66 -1.96 -8.98 9.81
N ILE A 67 -3.01 -8.91 9.00
CA ILE A 67 -4.12 -7.98 9.15
C ILE A 67 -5.37 -8.74 9.56
N SER A 68 -5.99 -8.27 10.64
CA SER A 68 -7.32 -8.69 11.07
C SER A 68 -8.28 -7.49 11.10
N PHE A 69 -9.53 -7.74 10.72
CA PHE A 69 -10.61 -6.77 10.91
C PHE A 69 -11.24 -7.00 12.29
N VAL A 70 -11.35 -5.93 13.05
CA VAL A 70 -11.95 -5.90 14.39
C VAL A 70 -13.11 -4.90 14.36
N GLU A 71 -13.92 -4.88 15.43
CA GLU A 71 -15.13 -4.04 15.51
C GLU A 71 -14.86 -2.56 15.14
N ASP A 72 -13.74 -2.00 15.61
CA ASP A 72 -13.37 -0.60 15.38
C ASP A 72 -12.41 -0.38 14.20
N GLY A 73 -12.22 -1.37 13.33
CA GLY A 73 -11.43 -1.23 12.10
C GLY A 73 -10.40 -2.31 11.88
N VAL A 74 -9.12 -1.92 11.80
CA VAL A 74 -8.04 -2.79 11.32
C VAL A 74 -6.95 -2.93 12.38
N ARG A 75 -6.58 -4.17 12.70
CA ARG A 75 -5.45 -4.50 13.57
C ARG A 75 -4.33 -5.14 12.75
N VAL A 76 -3.12 -4.62 12.91
CA VAL A 76 -1.90 -5.19 12.33
C VAL A 76 -1.12 -5.91 13.43
N GLN A 77 -0.75 -7.17 13.20
CA GLN A 77 0.01 -7.99 14.14
C GLN A 77 1.39 -8.29 13.56
N VAL A 78 2.43 -8.09 14.37
CA VAL A 78 3.80 -8.51 14.05
C VAL A 78 3.87 -10.00 14.38
N GLY A 79 4.14 -10.83 13.37
CA GLY A 79 4.38 -12.26 13.54
C GLY A 79 5.71 -12.55 14.20
#